data_AF-G7ZUE8-F1
#
_entry.id   AF-G7ZUE8-F1
#
_cell.length_a   1.000
_cell.length_b   1.000
_cell.length_c   1.000
_cell.angle_alpha   90.00
_cell.angle_beta   90.00
_cell.angle_gamma   90.00
#
_symmetry.space_group_name_H-M   'P 1'
#
loop_
_entity.id
_entity.type
_entity.pdbx_description
1 polymer ?
#
loop_
_entity_poly.entity_id
_entity_poly.type
_entity_poly.pdbx_seq_one_letter_code
_entity_poly.pdbx_strand_id
1 'polypeptide(L)'
;MPSTRSSEDNLEQPIDEIERFLHIRRQVERIHAQMALAHNANRPLKDFAVPSQDEPHSSIVNPTIQANNFELKPSLLQIVQQNQFSGNSTEDPNLHLSVFVQFADTLKCNGVDPEAIRLRLFPFSLRD
;
A
#
# COMPACT_ATOMS: atom_id res chain seq x y z
N MET A 1 -18.34 -37.76 63.42
CA MET A 1 -17.35 -38.17 62.40
C MET A 1 -18.07 -38.26 61.06
N PRO A 2 -17.51 -37.84 59.91
CA PRO A 2 -16.96 -36.53 59.54
C PRO A 2 -17.60 -35.94 58.24
N SER A 3 -17.35 -34.64 58.03
CA SER A 3 -17.04 -33.91 56.79
C SER A 3 -17.93 -33.83 55.51
N THR A 4 -18.04 -32.57 55.10
CA THR A 4 -17.91 -31.95 53.76
C THR A 4 -19.01 -32.16 52.73
N ARG A 5 -19.64 -31.05 52.33
CA ARG A 5 -19.54 -30.60 50.94
C ARG A 5 -19.64 -29.07 50.88
N SER A 6 -18.49 -28.44 50.62
CA SER A 6 -18.45 -27.08 50.08
C SER A 6 -19.08 -27.13 48.69
N SER A 7 -20.15 -26.38 48.48
CA SER A 7 -20.67 -26.06 47.16
C SER A 7 -20.26 -24.62 46.86
N GLU A 8 -19.00 -24.45 46.48
CA GLU A 8 -18.60 -23.37 45.60
C GLU A 8 -19.10 -23.77 44.21
N ASP A 9 -20.25 -23.27 43.80
CA ASP A 9 -20.61 -23.29 42.39
C ASP A 9 -21.04 -21.89 41.98
N ASN A 10 -20.05 -21.20 41.41
CA ASN A 10 -20.17 -20.30 40.29
C ASN A 10 -21.37 -19.34 40.31
N LEU A 11 -21.16 -18.16 40.91
CA LEU A 11 -21.77 -16.94 40.39
C LEU A 11 -21.17 -16.66 39.00
N GLU A 12 -21.64 -17.37 37.98
CA GLU A 12 -21.55 -16.88 36.61
C GLU A 12 -22.41 -15.62 36.53
N GLN A 13 -21.74 -14.47 36.56
CA GLN A 13 -22.42 -13.19 36.39
C GLN A 13 -23.03 -13.13 34.98
N PRO A 14 -24.30 -12.70 34.85
CA PRO A 14 -24.93 -12.58 33.54
C PRO A 14 -24.21 -11.50 32.74
N ILE A 15 -23.49 -11.91 31.69
CA ILE A 15 -22.90 -10.97 30.75
C ILE A 15 -24.06 -10.30 30.02
N ASP A 16 -24.25 -9.00 30.27
CA ASP A 16 -25.24 -8.17 29.59
C ASP A 16 -25.16 -8.41 28.07
N GLU A 17 -26.31 -8.57 27.42
CA GLU A 17 -26.39 -8.94 26.00
C GLU A 17 -25.61 -7.98 25.08
N ILE A 18 -25.45 -6.73 25.50
CA ILE A 18 -24.64 -5.71 24.82
C ILE A 18 -23.16 -6.10 24.80
N GLU A 19 -22.61 -6.54 25.93
CA GLU A 19 -21.21 -7.00 26.02
C GLU A 19 -21.00 -8.29 25.24
N ARG A 20 -21.99 -9.19 25.25
CA ARG A 20 -21.97 -10.39 24.41
C ARG A 20 -21.95 -10.02 22.92
N PHE A 21 -22.75 -9.05 22.49
CA PHE A 21 -22.76 -8.59 21.10
C PHE A 21 -21.43 -7.94 20.70
N LEU A 22 -20.88 -7.06 21.55
CA LEU A 22 -19.60 -6.41 21.32
C LEU A 22 -18.44 -7.42 21.26
N HIS A 23 -18.47 -8.45 22.12
CA HIS A 23 -17.51 -9.53 22.10
C HIS A 23 -17.59 -10.32 20.79
N ILE A 24 -18.79 -10.69 20.36
CA ILE A 24 -19.01 -11.41 19.09
C ILE A 24 -18.50 -10.56 17.92
N ARG A 25 -18.83 -9.27 17.87
CA ARG A 25 -18.38 -8.38 16.79
C ARG A 25 -16.85 -8.29 16.72
N ARG A 26 -16.19 -8.13 17.88
CA ARG A 26 -14.73 -8.09 17.97
C ARG A 26 -14.10 -9.42 17.56
N GLN A 27 -14.71 -10.56 17.89
CA GLN A 27 -14.22 -11.87 17.46
C GLN A 27 -14.35 -12.06 15.95
N VAL A 28 -15.48 -11.64 15.35
CA VAL A 28 -15.67 -11.69 13.89
C VAL A 28 -14.65 -10.81 13.18
N GLU A 29 -14.41 -9.58 13.67
CA GLU A 29 -13.37 -8.68 13.13
C GLU A 29 -11.97 -9.32 13.21
N ARG A 30 -11.63 -10.00 14.32
CA ARG A 30 -10.35 -10.71 14.47
C ARG A 30 -10.22 -11.90 13.52
N ILE A 31 -11.29 -12.67 13.33
CA ILE A 31 -11.30 -13.81 12.40
C ILE A 31 -11.15 -13.30 10.96
N HIS A 32 -11.85 -12.22 10.58
CA HIS A 32 -11.70 -11.58 9.28
C HIS A 32 -10.27 -11.08 9.04
N ALA A 33 -9.66 -10.41 10.02
CA ALA A 33 -8.28 -9.96 9.93
C ALA A 33 -7.28 -11.14 9.80
N GLN A 34 -7.49 -12.23 10.54
CA GLN A 34 -6.67 -13.44 10.41
C GLN A 34 -6.84 -14.11 9.04
N MET A 35 -8.06 -14.19 8.51
CA MET A 35 -8.31 -14.72 7.16
C MET A 35 -7.66 -13.87 6.07
N ALA A 36 -7.69 -12.54 6.20
CA ALA A 36 -7.01 -11.63 5.26
C ALA A 36 -5.48 -11.82 5.28
N LEU A 37 -4.87 -11.97 6.47
CA LEU A 37 -3.44 -12.26 6.61
C LEU A 37 -3.06 -13.65 6.09
N ALA A 38 -3.88 -14.67 6.34
CA ALA A 38 -3.65 -16.04 5.88
C ALA A 38 -3.82 -16.21 4.36
N HIS A 39 -4.72 -15.42 3.76
CA HIS A 39 -4.89 -15.35 2.30
C HIS A 39 -3.64 -14.79 1.62
N ASN A 40 -2.99 -13.79 2.22
CA ASN A 40 -1.74 -13.24 1.71
C ASN A 40 -0.55 -14.21 1.89
N ALA A 41 -0.49 -14.94 3.02
CA ALA A 41 0.62 -15.84 3.33
C ALA A 41 0.69 -17.11 2.44
N ASN A 42 -0.42 -17.53 1.81
CA ASN A 42 -0.48 -18.70 0.93
C ASN A 42 -0.67 -18.35 -0.55
N ARG A 43 -0.57 -17.07 -0.91
CA ARG A 43 -0.69 -16.66 -2.30
C ARG A 43 0.55 -17.12 -3.07
N PRO A 44 0.42 -17.98 -4.09
CA PRO A 44 1.58 -18.41 -4.88
C PRO A 44 2.16 -17.21 -5.64
N LEU A 45 3.47 -17.20 -5.87
CA LEU A 45 4.19 -16.05 -6.46
C LEU A 45 3.57 -15.58 -7.79
N LYS A 46 3.06 -16.52 -8.60
CA LYS A 46 2.37 -16.24 -9.87
C LYS A 46 1.14 -15.33 -9.72
N ASP A 47 0.45 -15.38 -8.58
CA ASP A 47 -0.77 -14.60 -8.35
C ASP A 47 -0.45 -13.14 -7.98
N PHE A 48 0.81 -12.82 -7.63
CA PHE A 48 1.30 -11.45 -7.48
C PHE A 48 1.66 -10.79 -8.82
N ALA A 49 1.81 -11.59 -9.89
CA ALA A 49 2.02 -11.06 -11.24
C ALA A 49 0.72 -10.60 -11.90
N VAL A 50 -0.44 -10.94 -11.32
CA VAL A 50 -1.75 -10.50 -11.79
C VAL A 50 -2.10 -9.18 -11.08
N PRO A 51 -2.28 -8.07 -11.81
CA PRO A 51 -2.66 -6.80 -11.22
C PRO A 51 -4.01 -6.96 -10.48
N SER A 52 -4.09 -6.45 -9.26
CA SER A 52 -5.36 -6.39 -8.52
C SER A 52 -6.31 -5.42 -9.22
N GLN A 53 -7.58 -5.80 -9.37
CA GLN A 53 -8.63 -4.92 -9.92
C GLN A 53 -9.19 -3.95 -8.87
N ASP A 54 -8.88 -4.19 -7.59
CA ASP A 54 -9.28 -3.32 -6.48
C ASP A 54 -8.37 -2.09 -6.44
N GLU A 55 -8.86 -1.01 -7.07
CA GLU A 55 -8.27 0.33 -7.24
C GLU A 55 -6.90 0.40 -7.94
N PRO A 56 -6.70 1.34 -8.88
CA PRO A 56 -5.38 1.66 -9.43
C PRO A 56 -4.57 2.39 -8.36
N HIS A 57 -4.18 1.68 -7.30
CA HIS A 57 -3.19 2.16 -6.37
C HIS A 57 -1.89 2.29 -7.16
N SER A 58 -1.46 3.53 -7.39
CA SER A 58 -0.12 3.78 -7.88
C SER A 58 0.85 3.05 -6.96
N SER A 59 1.67 2.15 -7.51
CA SER A 59 2.67 1.39 -6.73
C SER A 59 3.65 2.32 -6.00
N ILE A 60 3.70 3.59 -6.40
CA ILE A 60 4.51 4.64 -5.80
C ILE A 60 3.62 5.49 -4.88
N VAL A 61 3.92 5.46 -3.57
CA VAL A 61 3.34 6.39 -2.61
C VAL A 61 3.94 7.78 -2.87
N ASN A 62 3.09 8.74 -3.19
CA ASN A 62 3.54 10.11 -3.43
C ASN A 62 4.17 10.70 -2.15
N PRO A 63 5.45 11.11 -2.17
CA PRO A 63 6.09 11.69 -1.01
C PRO A 63 5.46 13.02 -0.64
N THR A 64 5.47 13.32 0.66
CA THR A 64 5.02 14.61 1.19
C THR A 64 6.01 15.70 0.79
N ILE A 65 5.52 16.77 0.17
CA ILE A 65 6.33 17.92 -0.24
C ILE A 65 5.93 19.10 0.64
N GLN A 66 6.90 19.68 1.36
CA GLN A 66 6.68 20.81 2.27
C GLN A 66 6.53 22.15 1.53
N ALA A 67 7.01 22.22 0.28
CA ALA A 67 6.84 23.39 -0.56
C ALA A 67 5.40 23.48 -1.09
N ASN A 68 4.64 24.47 -0.62
CA ASN A 68 3.24 24.68 -0.99
C ASN A 68 2.98 25.00 -2.48
N ASN A 69 4.03 25.29 -3.25
CA ASN A 69 3.91 25.73 -4.65
C ASN A 69 4.63 24.78 -5.63
N PHE A 70 4.85 23.53 -5.24
CA PHE A 70 5.41 22.53 -6.15
C PHE A 70 4.36 22.01 -7.11
N GLU A 71 4.65 22.08 -8.40
CA GLU A 71 3.80 21.57 -9.48
C GLU A 71 4.65 21.01 -10.62
N LEU A 72 4.24 19.86 -11.18
CA LEU A 72 4.80 19.34 -12.42
C LEU A 72 4.09 20.02 -13.61
N LYS A 73 4.82 20.88 -14.32
CA LYS A 73 4.26 21.64 -15.44
C LYS A 73 3.86 20.72 -16.61
N PRO A 74 2.76 20.98 -17.33
CA PRO A 74 2.36 20.18 -18.50
C PRO A 74 3.44 20.04 -19.57
N SER A 75 4.24 21.10 -19.81
CA SER A 75 5.34 21.04 -20.77
C SER A 75 6.45 20.07 -20.35
N LEU A 76 6.72 19.94 -19.05
CA LEU A 76 7.66 18.96 -18.52
C LEU A 76 7.13 17.54 -18.73
N LEU A 77 5.83 17.32 -18.46
CA LEU A 77 5.20 16.03 -18.66
C LEU A 77 5.26 15.60 -20.13
N GLN A 78 5.02 16.53 -21.06
CA GLN A 78 5.13 16.26 -22.49
C GLN A 78 6.55 15.81 -22.89
N ILE A 79 7.59 16.37 -22.29
CA ILE A 79 8.99 15.96 -22.55
C ILE A 79 9.25 14.54 -22.04
N VAL A 80 8.81 14.24 -20.81
CA VAL A 80 8.97 12.90 -20.23
C VAL A 80 8.23 11.85 -21.06
N GLN A 81 7.04 12.20 -21.56
CA GLN A 81 6.22 11.31 -22.38
C GLN A 81 6.86 10.95 -23.74
N GLN A 82 7.85 11.71 -24.22
CA GLN A 82 8.55 11.39 -25.47
C GLN A 82 9.44 10.14 -25.36
N ASN A 83 9.85 9.77 -24.15
CA ASN A 83 10.72 8.63 -23.87
C ASN A 83 10.04 7.64 -22.91
N GLN A 84 8.76 7.34 -23.15
CA GLN A 84 8.04 6.37 -22.32
C GLN A 84 8.54 4.95 -22.55
N PHE A 85 8.70 4.22 -21.45
CA PHE A 85 8.95 2.79 -21.45
C PHE A 85 7.65 2.01 -21.54
N SER A 86 7.54 1.16 -22.55
CA SER A 86 6.36 0.32 -22.80
C SER A 86 6.51 -1.12 -22.32
N GLY A 87 7.69 -1.50 -21.84
CA GLY A 87 7.96 -2.87 -21.39
C GLY A 87 8.03 -3.88 -22.53
N ASN A 88 8.21 -3.42 -23.77
CA ASN A 88 8.32 -4.32 -24.91
C ASN A 88 9.69 -5.05 -24.90
N SER A 89 9.77 -6.19 -25.57
CA SER A 89 10.98 -7.05 -25.55
C SER A 89 12.24 -6.41 -26.16
N THR A 90 12.12 -5.26 -26.83
CA THR A 90 13.25 -4.55 -27.45
C THR A 90 13.77 -3.41 -26.59
N GLU A 91 13.04 -3.03 -25.54
CA GLU A 91 13.44 -1.98 -24.60
C GLU A 91 14.26 -2.56 -23.45
N ASP A 92 15.29 -1.82 -23.01
CA ASP A 92 16.08 -2.17 -21.83
C ASP A 92 15.57 -1.36 -20.62
N PRO A 93 15.00 -2.01 -19.58
CA PRO A 93 14.53 -1.34 -18.37
C PRO A 93 15.64 -0.55 -17.64
N ASN A 94 16.88 -1.04 -17.65
CA ASN A 94 18.00 -0.40 -16.97
C ASN A 94 18.45 0.85 -17.70
N LEU A 95 18.45 0.80 -19.03
CA LEU A 95 18.72 1.97 -19.87
C LEU A 95 17.65 3.03 -19.66
N HIS A 96 16.37 2.65 -19.67
CA HIS A 96 15.26 3.57 -19.39
C HIS A 96 15.44 4.25 -18.04
N LEU A 97 15.66 3.47 -16.97
CA LEU A 97 15.85 4.01 -15.63
C LEU A 97 17.05 4.96 -15.55
N SER A 98 18.17 4.61 -16.20
CA SER A 98 19.38 5.44 -16.22
C SER A 98 19.15 6.77 -16.94
N VAL A 99 18.42 6.76 -18.06
CA VAL A 99 18.05 7.98 -18.81
C VAL A 99 17.07 8.83 -18.00
N PHE A 100 16.06 8.20 -17.40
CA PHE A 100 15.07 8.86 -16.56
C PHE A 100 15.72 9.56 -15.36
N VAL A 101 16.59 8.88 -14.61
CA VAL A 101 17.28 9.46 -13.45
C VAL A 101 18.14 10.65 -13.88
N GLN A 102 18.92 10.52 -14.95
CA GLN A 102 19.72 11.62 -15.49
C GLN A 102 18.86 12.82 -15.87
N PHE A 103 17.71 12.58 -16.52
CA PHE A 103 16.76 13.64 -16.88
C PHE A 103 16.17 14.31 -15.62
N ALA A 104 15.65 13.52 -14.68
CA ALA A 104 15.04 14.02 -13.46
C ALA A 104 16.02 14.83 -12.60
N ASP A 105 17.30 14.46 -12.60
CA ASP A 105 18.37 15.16 -11.87
C ASP A 105 18.69 16.56 -12.42
N THR A 106 18.25 16.87 -13.64
CA THR A 106 18.33 18.22 -14.19
C THR A 106 17.28 19.16 -13.59
N LEU A 107 16.22 18.61 -12.98
CA LEU A 107 15.13 19.38 -12.40
C LEU A 107 15.54 19.89 -11.02
N LYS A 108 15.47 21.21 -10.84
CA LYS A 108 15.73 21.86 -9.55
C LYS A 108 14.50 22.62 -9.10
N CYS A 109 13.98 22.24 -7.93
CA CYS A 109 12.88 22.93 -7.26
C CYS A 109 13.29 23.28 -5.84
N ASN A 110 13.24 24.57 -5.50
CA ASN A 110 13.65 25.04 -4.17
C ASN A 110 12.71 24.46 -3.10
N GLY A 111 13.30 23.88 -2.05
CA GLY A 111 12.54 23.31 -0.93
C GLY A 111 11.83 22.00 -1.23
N VAL A 112 12.18 21.33 -2.34
CA VAL A 112 11.65 20.01 -2.70
C VAL A 112 12.79 19.01 -2.76
N ASP A 113 12.59 17.85 -2.14
CA ASP A 113 13.55 16.75 -2.21
C ASP A 113 13.68 16.22 -3.65
N PRO A 114 14.89 16.06 -4.20
CA PRO A 114 15.09 15.52 -5.55
C PRO A 114 14.42 14.17 -5.78
N GLU A 115 14.39 13.32 -4.75
CA GLU A 115 13.73 12.02 -4.82
C GLU A 115 12.21 12.17 -4.92
N ALA A 116 11.63 13.20 -4.27
CA ALA A 116 10.22 13.49 -4.42
C ALA A 116 9.84 13.92 -5.84
N ILE A 117 10.74 14.61 -6.54
CA ILE A 117 10.58 14.96 -7.95
C ILE A 117 10.62 13.70 -8.81
N ARG A 118 11.65 12.85 -8.63
CA ARG A 118 11.81 11.59 -9.37
C ARG A 118 10.59 10.68 -9.19
N LEU A 119 10.16 10.44 -7.96
CA LEU A 119 9.03 9.54 -7.67
C LEU A 119 7.72 10.03 -8.28
N ARG A 120 7.45 11.34 -8.24
CA ARG A 120 6.23 11.92 -8.84
C ARG A 120 6.28 11.97 -10.37
N LEU A 121 7.47 12.06 -10.95
CA LEU A 121 7.65 12.16 -12.39
C LEU A 121 7.69 10.79 -13.08
N PHE A 122 8.16 9.76 -12.37
CA PHE A 122 8.35 8.41 -12.92
C PHE A 122 7.11 7.80 -13.58
N PRO A 123 5.88 7.93 -13.04
CA PRO A 123 4.69 7.38 -13.69
C PRO A 123 4.49 7.90 -15.12
N PHE A 124 4.87 9.14 -15.40
CA PHE A 124 4.76 9.73 -16.74
C PHE A 124 5.83 9.20 -17.72
N SER A 125 6.85 8.51 -17.22
CA SER A 125 7.89 7.85 -18.02
C SER A 125 7.50 6.44 -18.44
N LEU A 126 6.33 5.93 -18.02
CA LEU A 126 5.81 4.61 -18.40
C LEU A 126 4.65 4.79 -19.38
N ARG A 127 4.50 3.85 -20.32
CA ARG A 127 3.33 3.76 -21.21
C ARG A 127 2.28 2.82 -20.61
N ASP A 128 1.02 3.18 -20.76
CA ASP A 128 -0.15 2.37 -20.37
C ASP A 128 -0.33 1.10 -21.21
#